data_AF-A0AA42RDI4-F1
#
_entry.id   AF-A0AA42RDI4-F1
#
_cell.length_a   1.000
_cell.length_b   1.000
_cell.length_c   1.000
_cell.angle_alpha   90.00
_cell.angle_beta   90.00
_cell.angle_gamma   90.00
#
_symmetry.space_group_name_H-M   'P 1'
#
loop_
_entity.id
_entity.type
_entity.pdbx_description
1 polymer ?
#
loop_
_entity_poly.entity_id
_entity_poly.type
_entity_poly.pdbx_seq_one_letter_code
_entity_poly.pdbx_strand_id
1 'polypeptide(L)'
;MDKIIRLIEEYSNSDDSLNNEFELEITSEQILFYLNDFILNEDDYPTEIYDSYPLSVSQIEKLKPFLKLNKAFSADFSKFSYYLSCYENNVE
;
A
#
# COMPACT_ATOMS: atom_id res chain seq x y z
N MET A 1 7.62 -14.28 14.33
CA MET A 1 7.19 -12.89 14.19
C MET A 1 6.86 -12.76 12.73
N ASP A 2 5.58 -12.88 12.43
CA ASP A 2 5.07 -12.94 11.07
C ASP A 2 5.43 -11.64 10.38
N LYS A 3 6.12 -11.76 9.24
CA LYS A 3 6.68 -10.61 8.57
C LYS A 3 5.55 -9.97 7.76
N ILE A 4 4.91 -8.93 8.26
CA ILE A 4 3.89 -8.23 7.46
C ILE A 4 4.56 -7.56 6.24
N ILE A 5 4.11 -7.90 5.04
CA ILE A 5 4.47 -7.23 3.78
C ILE A 5 3.47 -6.10 3.56
N ARG A 6 3.96 -4.93 3.13
CA ARG A 6 3.11 -3.81 2.71
C ARG A 6 3.31 -3.54 1.23
N LEU A 7 2.21 -3.44 0.51
CA LEU A 7 2.20 -3.26 -0.94
C LEU A 7 1.39 -2.01 -1.29
N ILE A 8 1.84 -1.31 -2.32
CA ILE A 8 0.95 -0.53 -3.17
C ILE A 8 0.49 -1.49 -4.27
N GLU A 9 -0.80 -1.81 -4.31
CA GLU A 9 -1.40 -2.60 -5.36
C GLU A 9 -2.00 -1.68 -6.42
N GLU A 10 -1.80 -2.03 -7.68
CA GLU A 10 -2.26 -1.29 -8.85
C GLU A 10 -3.31 -2.13 -9.57
N TYR A 11 -4.55 -1.63 -9.62
CA TYR A 11 -5.68 -2.28 -10.26
C TYR A 11 -6.11 -1.54 -11.50
N SER A 12 -6.43 -2.27 -12.56
CA SER A 12 -6.95 -1.72 -13.82
C SER A 12 -8.36 -1.15 -13.62
N ASN A 13 -8.56 0.12 -13.97
CA ASN A 13 -9.89 0.75 -13.90
C ASN A 13 -10.90 0.18 -14.92
N SER A 14 -10.45 -0.63 -15.89
CA SER A 14 -11.35 -1.19 -16.91
C SER A 14 -12.06 -2.47 -16.48
N ASP A 15 -11.41 -3.27 -15.62
CA ASP A 15 -11.86 -4.61 -15.26
C ASP A 15 -11.53 -5.03 -13.82
N ASP A 16 -11.03 -4.09 -13.01
CA ASP A 16 -10.63 -4.28 -11.61
C ASP A 16 -9.59 -5.40 -11.41
N SER A 17 -8.85 -5.78 -12.46
CA SER A 17 -7.79 -6.78 -12.37
C SER A 17 -6.53 -6.20 -11.72
N LEU A 18 -5.87 -6.99 -10.88
CA LEU A 18 -4.56 -6.65 -10.32
C LEU A 18 -3.53 -6.62 -11.45
N ASN A 19 -2.99 -5.43 -11.73
CA ASN A 19 -1.99 -5.21 -12.77
C ASN A 19 -0.58 -5.31 -12.20
N ASN A 20 -0.36 -4.77 -11.00
CA ASN A 20 0.98 -4.73 -10.42
C ASN A 20 0.97 -4.55 -8.90
N GLU A 21 2.09 -4.88 -8.28
CA GLU A 21 2.28 -4.77 -6.83
C GLU A 21 3.66 -4.18 -6.52
N PHE A 22 3.73 -3.23 -5.59
CA PHE A 22 4.98 -2.54 -5.25
C PHE A 22 5.23 -2.62 -3.75
N GLU A 23 6.22 -3.41 -3.34
CA GLU A 23 6.55 -3.60 -1.93
C GLU A 23 7.21 -2.36 -1.32
N LEU A 24 6.79 -2.03 -0.10
CA LEU A 24 7.28 -0.92 0.69
C LEU A 24 8.18 -1.41 1.85
N GLU A 25 9.31 -0.74 2.05
CA GLU A 25 10.21 -0.90 3.20
C GLU A 25 9.86 0.11 4.31
N ILE A 26 8.67 -0.08 4.90
CA ILE A 26 8.10 0.79 5.94
C ILE A 26 7.26 -0.04 6.92
N THR A 27 7.06 0.43 8.14
CA THR A 27 6.11 -0.18 9.10
C THR A 27 4.72 0.44 9.01
N SER A 28 3.70 -0.24 9.57
CA SER A 28 2.33 0.28 9.65
C SER A 28 2.26 1.61 10.43
N GLU A 29 3.01 1.71 11.54
CA GLU A 29 3.09 2.94 12.33
C GLU A 29 3.71 4.10 11.53
N GLN A 30 4.76 3.83 10.75
CA GLN A 30 5.36 4.84 9.89
C GLN A 30 4.41 5.26 8.77
N ILE A 31 3.65 4.33 8.17
CA ILE A 31 2.60 4.67 7.20
C ILE A 31 1.63 5.67 7.81
N LEU A 32 1.10 5.40 9.01
CA LEU A 32 0.17 6.29 9.71
C LEU A 32 0.78 7.65 10.05
N PHE A 33 2.08 7.68 10.35
CA PHE A 33 2.79 8.93 10.60
C PHE A 33 2.91 9.79 9.33
N TYR A 34 3.26 9.20 8.18
CA TYR A 34 3.44 9.94 6.92
C TYR A 34 2.11 10.26 6.23
N LEU A 35 1.14 9.36 6.33
CA LEU A 35 -0.22 9.53 5.84
C LEU A 35 -1.10 10.05 6.98
N ASN A 36 -0.84 11.29 7.39
CA ASN A 36 -1.53 11.96 8.50
C ASN A 36 -3.06 12.10 8.35
N ASP A 37 -3.60 11.84 7.16
CA ASP A 37 -5.03 11.79 6.83
C ASP A 37 -5.58 10.34 6.72
N PHE A 38 -4.76 9.34 7.04
CA PHE A 38 -5.13 7.94 6.98
C PHE A 38 -5.91 7.53 8.22
N ILE A 39 -7.15 7.09 8.01
CA ILE A 39 -8.07 6.67 9.06
C ILE A 39 -8.21 5.16 8.95
N LEU A 40 -7.87 4.48 10.04
CA LEU A 40 -8.07 3.04 10.16
C LEU A 40 -9.56 2.71 10.36
N ASN A 41 -9.98 1.61 9.76
CA ASN A 41 -11.26 0.95 10.04
C ASN A 41 -11.25 0.37 11.46
N GLU A 42 -12.44 0.04 11.98
CA GLU A 42 -12.61 -0.37 13.38
C GLU A 42 -11.80 -1.61 13.78
N ASP A 43 -11.56 -2.52 12.83
CA ASP A 43 -10.85 -3.79 13.07
C ASP A 43 -9.33 -3.68 12.87
N ASP A 44 -8.82 -2.51 12.45
CA ASP A 44 -7.40 -2.27 12.22
C ASP A 44 -6.70 -1.64 13.42
N TYR A 45 -5.43 -1.98 13.59
CA TYR A 45 -4.57 -1.48 14.66
C TYR A 45 -3.36 -0.73 14.07
N PRO A 46 -2.78 0.24 14.80
CA PRO A 46 -1.62 0.98 14.30
C PRO A 46 -0.42 0.12 13.88
N THR A 47 -0.30 -1.07 14.47
CA THR A 47 0.74 -2.05 14.18
C THR A 47 0.34 -3.05 13.09
N GLU A 48 -0.96 -3.23 12.85
CA GLU A 48 -1.54 -4.30 12.04
C GLU A 48 -2.74 -3.76 11.25
N ILE A 49 -2.52 -3.51 9.97
CA ILE A 49 -3.55 -3.09 9.02
C ILE A 49 -3.96 -4.36 8.27
N TYR A 50 -5.23 -4.75 8.34
CA TYR A 50 -5.79 -5.92 7.68
C TYR A 50 -6.55 -5.54 6.41
N ASP A 51 -7.21 -4.38 6.42
CA ASP A 51 -7.98 -3.91 5.28
C ASP A 51 -7.10 -3.30 4.18
N SER A 52 -7.64 -3.28 2.96
CA SER A 52 -7.06 -2.56 1.84
C SER A 52 -7.65 -1.16 1.72
N TYR A 53 -6.80 -0.16 1.52
CA TYR A 53 -7.21 1.25 1.53
C TYR A 53 -6.89 1.95 0.22
N PRO A 54 -7.85 2.66 -0.41
CA PRO A 54 -7.58 3.43 -1.61
C PRO A 54 -6.60 4.56 -1.30
N LEU A 55 -5.60 4.73 -2.17
CA LEU A 55 -4.57 5.75 -2.05
C LEU A 55 -4.83 6.90 -3.03
N SER A 56 -4.80 8.11 -2.50
CA SER A 56 -4.78 9.33 -3.32
C SER A 56 -3.40 9.57 -3.95
N VAL A 57 -3.36 10.45 -4.95
CA VAL A 57 -2.11 10.93 -5.56
C VAL A 57 -1.12 11.42 -4.50
N SER A 58 -1.57 12.24 -3.56
CA SER A 58 -0.69 12.80 -2.53
C SER A 58 -0.14 11.72 -1.58
N GLN A 59 -0.92 10.69 -1.28
CA GLN A 59 -0.48 9.60 -0.41
C GLN A 59 0.54 8.71 -1.14
N ILE A 60 0.32 8.44 -2.42
CA ILE A 60 1.31 7.75 -3.26
C ILE A 60 2.65 8.49 -3.30
N GLU A 61 2.66 9.81 -3.53
CA GLU A 61 3.91 10.58 -3.53
C GLU A 61 4.66 10.49 -2.19
N LYS A 62 3.94 10.46 -1.07
CA LYS A 62 4.52 10.28 0.27
C LYS A 62 5.09 8.88 0.49
N LEU A 63 4.51 7.85 -0.14
CA LEU A 63 4.96 6.46 0.00
C LEU A 63 6.10 6.09 -0.94
N LYS A 64 6.25 6.78 -2.09
CA LYS A 64 7.32 6.51 -3.08
C LYS A 64 8.73 6.36 -2.50
N PRO A 65 9.20 7.18 -1.54
CA PRO A 65 10.53 7.05 -0.97
C PRO A 65 10.79 5.70 -0.26
N PHE A 66 9.73 4.98 0.10
CA PHE A 66 9.81 3.69 0.80
C PHE A 66 9.69 2.49 -0.13
N LEU A 67 9.54 2.69 -1.44
CA LEU A 67 9.50 1.59 -2.40
C LEU A 67 10.83 0.82 -2.39
N LYS A 68 10.75 -0.51 -2.44
CA LYS A 68 11.95 -1.33 -2.68
C LYS A 68 12.63 -0.93 -3.98
N LEU A 69 13.95 -0.73 -3.91
CA LEU A 69 14.81 -0.14 -4.95
C LEU A 69 14.78 -0.84 -6.34
N ASN A 70 14.13 -2.00 -6.46
CA ASN A 70 14.20 -2.85 -7.65
C ASN A 70 13.02 -2.69 -8.60
N LYS A 71 12.04 -1.83 -8.31
CA LYS A 71 10.84 -1.66 -9.15
C LYS A 71 10.59 -0.20 -9.49
N ALA A 72 10.64 0.13 -10.79
CA ALA A 72 10.26 1.45 -11.27
C ALA A 72 8.74 1.62 -11.07
N PHE A 73 8.36 2.65 -10.30
CA PHE A 73 6.98 2.98 -10.01
C PHE A 73 6.64 4.35 -10.60
N SER A 74 5.64 4.39 -11.47
CA SER A 74 5.12 5.61 -12.08
C SER A 74 3.61 5.52 -12.14
N ALA A 75 2.93 6.11 -11.16
CA ALA A 75 1.48 6.04 -11.07
C ALA A 75 0.78 6.71 -12.27
N ASP A 76 -0.19 6.02 -12.87
CA ASP A 76 -1.08 6.51 -13.93
C ASP A 76 -2.54 6.35 -13.49
N PHE A 77 -3.01 7.32 -12.70
CA PHE A 77 -4.39 7.34 -12.18
C PHE A 77 -5.47 7.47 -13.25
N SER A 78 -5.10 7.74 -14.52
CA SER A 78 -6.07 7.70 -15.62
C SER A 78 -6.45 6.27 -16.01
N LYS A 79 -5.57 5.31 -15.74
CA LYS A 79 -5.75 3.89 -16.07
C LYS A 79 -5.92 2.99 -14.86
N PHE A 80 -5.35 3.38 -13.73
CA PHE A 80 -5.27 2.51 -12.57
C PHE A 80 -5.81 3.17 -11.30
N SER A 81 -6.29 2.33 -10.41
CA SER A 81 -6.55 2.65 -9.01
C SER A 81 -5.47 2.02 -8.14
N TYR A 82 -5.09 2.69 -7.06
CA TYR A 82 -4.00 2.26 -6.20
C TYR A 82 -4.51 2.05 -4.78
N TYR A 83 -4.07 0.96 -4.17
CA TYR A 83 -4.48 0.60 -2.81
C TYR A 83 -3.26 0.26 -1.96
N LEU A 84 -3.30 0.63 -0.67
CA LEU A 84 -2.39 0.11 0.33
C LEU A 84 -2.96 -1.19 0.86
N SER A 85 -2.20 -2.27 0.72
CA SER A 85 -2.56 -3.58 1.25
C SER A 85 -1.43 -4.12 2.13
N CYS A 86 -1.80 -4.74 3.25
CA CYS A 86 -0.87 -5.29 4.22
C CYS A 86 -1.20 -6.77 4.44
N TYR A 87 -0.23 -7.64 4.19
CA TYR A 87 -0.42 -9.09 4.25
C TYR A 87 0.55 -9.72 5.23
N GLU A 88 0.11 -10.71 5.98
CA GLU A 88 1.01 -11.62 6.65
C GLU A 88 1.81 -12.39 5.59
N ASN A 89 3.14 -12.27 5.62
CA ASN A 89 4.00 -13.10 4.79
C ASN A 89 3.99 -14.52 5.36
N ASN A 90 2.99 -15.30 4.96
CA ASN A 90 2.94 -16.74 5.19
C ASN A 90 4.01 -17.39 4.31
N VAL A 91 5.27 -17.30 4.75
CA VAL A 91 6.33 -18.16 4.21
C VAL A 91 6.11 -19.53 4.85
N GLU A 92 5.44 -20.43 4.13
CA GLU A 92 5.57 -21.87 4.39
C GLU A 92 7.00 -22.36 4.11
#